data_AF-A0A3C0PDI2-F1
#
_entry.id   AF-A0A3C0PDI2-F1
#
_cell.length_a   1.000
_cell.length_b   1.000
_cell.length_c   1.000
_cell.angle_alpha   90.00
_cell.angle_beta   90.00
_cell.angle_gamma   90.00
#
_symmetry.space_group_name_H-M   'P 1'
#
loop_
_entity.id
_entity.type
_entity.pdbx_description
1 polymer ?
#
loop_
_entity_poly.entity_id
_entity_poly.type
_entity_poly.pdbx_seq_one_letter_code
_entity_poly.pdbx_strand_id
1 'polypeptide(L)'
;MLPTSHWTYQQFEHSSDLEQGDILEPTEELNELFKEIHPYFCDSKFLGFMILTQSCDLVRRKGSHCKAQYISLAVIRSLEEALPVLLNSACRSVGNGIYEKETKEEAKKLLSRVFNQNEQALGVFYLHPDEQAGIAVPSISLLRVSVAFRSTHYKILMNARRGRLSKEFVSKLGWLTGNLFSRVGTPDWDKKKLDKLINLFLESNPYETSDNLPIWLSKSLITEAEKNGVNVKGIERNKVISTLEQYAPPTPKEEILKIVIDIIGEVVPNIDEPQLNKINNRLNNSGLLKSALKRASSQ
;
A
#
# COMPACT_ATOMS: atom_id res chain seq x y z
N MET A 1 20.87 31.82 -21.09
CA MET A 1 19.48 31.56 -20.69
C MET A 1 19.51 31.24 -19.21
N LEU A 2 18.78 31.98 -18.37
CA LEU A 2 18.58 31.56 -16.99
C LEU A 2 17.86 30.19 -17.03
N PRO A 3 18.25 29.21 -16.20
CA PRO A 3 17.54 27.94 -16.15
C PRO A 3 16.08 28.23 -15.83
N THR A 4 15.19 27.83 -16.74
CA THR A 4 13.75 27.88 -16.51
C THR A 4 13.42 26.91 -15.39
N SER A 5 12.82 27.41 -14.31
CA SER A 5 12.32 26.58 -13.22
C SER A 5 11.38 25.49 -13.75
N HIS A 6 11.42 24.32 -13.12
CA HIS A 6 10.51 23.22 -13.41
C HIS A 6 9.06 23.68 -13.24
N TRP A 7 8.17 23.30 -14.16
CA TRP A 7 6.76 23.74 -14.25
C TRP A 7 5.89 23.44 -13.00
N THR A 8 6.39 22.63 -12.08
CA THR A 8 5.81 22.41 -10.74
C THR A 8 5.92 23.63 -9.84
N TYR A 9 6.86 24.54 -10.12
CA TYR A 9 7.16 25.71 -9.31
C TYR A 9 6.81 26.99 -10.06
N GLN A 10 6.59 28.05 -9.31
CA GLN A 10 6.39 29.39 -9.84
C GLN A 10 7.26 30.39 -9.09
N GLN A 11 7.60 31.47 -9.78
CA GLN A 11 8.26 32.61 -9.14
C GLN A 11 7.27 33.31 -8.20
N PHE A 12 7.82 33.93 -7.16
CA PHE A 12 7.06 34.68 -6.17
C PHE A 12 7.87 35.88 -5.69
N GLU A 13 7.19 36.88 -5.14
CA GLU A 13 7.83 38.00 -4.48
C GLU A 13 8.07 37.66 -3.00
N HIS A 14 9.25 37.95 -2.45
CA HIS A 14 9.54 37.66 -1.04
C HIS A 14 8.58 38.37 -0.06
N SER A 15 8.01 39.52 -0.46
CA SER A 15 7.00 40.25 0.31
C SER A 15 5.59 39.68 0.22
N SER A 16 5.31 38.77 -0.72
CA SER A 16 3.98 38.20 -0.91
C SER A 16 3.57 37.34 0.29
N ASP A 17 2.27 37.24 0.53
CA ASP A 17 1.72 36.39 1.58
C ASP A 17 2.10 34.92 1.37
N LEU A 18 2.13 34.15 2.46
CA LEU A 18 2.30 32.71 2.43
C LEU A 18 1.13 32.05 1.70
N GLU A 19 1.42 30.97 0.98
CA GLU A 19 0.44 30.16 0.26
C GLU A 19 0.61 28.67 0.59
N GLN A 20 -0.46 27.90 0.41
CA GLN A 20 -0.38 26.45 0.42
C GLN A 20 0.63 26.00 -0.64
N GLY A 21 1.54 25.11 -0.29
CA GLY A 21 2.62 24.68 -1.19
C GLY A 21 3.85 25.58 -1.20
N ASP A 22 3.92 26.61 -0.36
CA ASP A 22 5.20 27.29 -0.10
C ASP A 22 6.19 26.32 0.55
N ILE A 23 7.43 26.35 0.06
CA ILE A 23 8.55 25.51 0.49
C ILE A 23 9.47 26.36 1.37
N LEU A 24 9.70 25.89 2.58
CA LEU A 24 10.49 26.55 3.60
C LEU A 24 11.79 25.78 3.83
N GLU A 25 12.90 26.50 3.86
CA GLU A 25 14.21 25.97 4.22
C GLU A 25 14.38 25.99 5.75
N PRO A 26 15.10 25.03 6.36
CA PRO A 26 15.38 25.02 7.79
C PRO A 26 16.42 26.09 8.16
N THR A 27 16.02 27.36 8.10
CA THR A 27 16.85 28.50 8.50
C THR A 27 17.16 28.46 10.00
N GLU A 28 18.16 29.22 10.45
CA GLU A 28 18.50 29.33 11.87
C GLU A 28 17.29 29.77 12.71
N GLU A 29 16.60 30.84 12.30
CA GLU A 29 15.37 31.33 12.98
C GLU A 29 14.28 30.26 13.05
N LEU A 30 14.07 29.49 11.97
CA LEU A 30 13.07 28.42 11.96
C LEU A 30 13.49 27.25 12.85
N ASN A 31 14.77 26.89 12.86
CA ASN A 31 15.30 25.83 13.72
C ASN A 31 15.26 26.21 15.20
N GLU A 32 15.50 27.47 15.56
CA GLU A 32 15.31 27.94 16.94
C GLU A 32 13.86 27.76 17.39
N LEU A 33 12.91 28.11 16.53
CA LEU A 33 11.49 27.90 16.79
C LEU A 33 11.15 26.40 16.92
N PHE A 34 11.76 25.54 16.10
CA PHE A 34 11.62 24.10 16.26
C PHE A 34 12.23 23.58 17.56
N LYS A 35 13.40 24.06 17.99
CA LYS A 35 14.02 23.66 19.27
C LYS A 35 13.13 23.96 20.46
N GLU A 36 12.37 25.05 20.42
CA GLU A 36 11.44 25.41 21.48
C GLU A 36 10.21 24.50 21.49
N ILE A 37 9.58 24.28 20.33
CA ILE A 37 8.24 23.70 20.27
C ILE A 37 8.28 22.19 19.95
N HIS A 38 9.14 21.79 19.01
CA HIS A 38 9.22 20.43 18.48
C HIS A 38 10.65 20.04 18.05
N PRO A 39 11.58 19.77 19.00
CA PRO A 39 13.01 19.55 18.74
C PRO A 39 13.30 18.45 17.70
N TYR A 40 12.42 17.45 17.60
CA TYR A 40 12.53 16.36 16.63
C TYR A 40 12.72 16.85 15.18
N PHE A 41 12.09 17.98 14.81
CA PHE A 41 12.17 18.53 13.46
C PHE A 41 13.46 19.31 13.16
N CYS A 42 14.38 19.42 14.11
CA CYS A 42 15.73 19.96 13.88
C CYS A 42 16.71 18.93 13.30
N ASP A 43 16.28 17.68 13.14
CA ASP A 43 17.08 16.59 12.57
C ASP A 43 17.43 16.90 11.10
N SER A 44 18.70 16.72 10.74
CA SER A 44 19.24 17.01 9.40
C SER A 44 18.62 16.18 8.28
N LYS A 45 17.89 15.10 8.60
CA LYS A 45 17.11 14.33 7.60
C LYS A 45 15.97 15.14 6.98
N PHE A 46 15.53 16.21 7.64
CA PHE A 46 14.51 17.11 7.13
C PHE A 46 15.18 18.20 6.29
N LEU A 47 14.99 18.10 4.97
CA LEU A 47 15.57 19.04 4.00
C LEU A 47 14.81 20.36 3.96
N GLY A 48 13.59 20.38 4.47
CA GLY A 48 12.72 21.55 4.47
C GLY A 48 11.30 21.18 4.89
N PHE A 49 10.40 22.14 4.69
CA PHE A 49 9.01 22.03 5.08
C PHE A 49 8.10 22.61 4.00
N MET A 50 6.89 22.07 3.88
CA MET A 50 5.89 22.55 2.91
C MET A 50 4.63 23.00 3.63
N ILE A 51 4.13 24.19 3.32
CA ILE A 51 2.89 24.71 3.90
C ILE A 51 1.68 23.89 3.42
N LEU A 52 0.91 23.35 4.36
CA LEU A 52 -0.34 22.63 4.10
C LEU A 52 -1.58 23.50 4.29
N THR A 53 -1.52 24.56 5.10
CA THR A 53 -2.67 25.45 5.35
C THR A 53 -3.13 26.11 4.06
N GLN A 54 -4.44 26.19 3.84
CA GLN A 54 -5.01 26.76 2.61
C GLN A 54 -4.63 28.23 2.43
N SER A 55 -4.30 28.62 1.20
CA SER A 55 -3.86 29.98 0.86
C SER A 55 -4.87 31.06 1.27
N CYS A 56 -6.18 30.79 1.15
CA CYS A 56 -7.23 31.76 1.51
C CYS A 56 -7.24 32.13 3.00
N ASP A 57 -6.74 31.24 3.87
CA ASP A 57 -6.61 31.50 5.30
C ASP A 57 -5.28 32.18 5.66
N LEU A 58 -4.32 32.21 4.74
CA LEU A 58 -2.98 32.78 4.93
C LEU A 58 -2.83 34.23 4.46
N VAL A 59 -3.79 34.75 3.68
CA VAL A 59 -3.78 36.13 3.20
C VAL A 59 -3.89 37.13 4.36
N ARG A 60 -3.00 38.13 4.39
CA ARG A 60 -2.98 39.22 5.40
C ARG A 60 -3.78 40.43 4.89
N ARG A 61 -5.10 40.41 5.10
CA ARG A 61 -5.95 41.55 4.70
C ARG A 61 -5.61 42.79 5.54
N LYS A 62 -5.41 43.93 4.86
CA LYS A 62 -5.05 45.24 5.47
C LYS A 62 -3.78 45.23 6.33
N GLY A 63 -2.76 44.42 5.97
CA GLY A 63 -1.45 44.43 6.62
C GLY A 63 -1.42 43.88 8.05
N SER A 64 -2.48 43.16 8.45
CA SER A 64 -2.65 42.64 9.82
C SER A 64 -2.29 41.14 9.92
N HIS A 65 -3.11 40.35 10.61
CA HIS A 65 -2.94 38.92 10.81
C HIS A 65 -3.66 38.10 9.72
N CYS A 66 -3.15 36.92 9.42
CA CYS A 66 -3.88 35.93 8.62
C CYS A 66 -5.06 35.35 9.41
N LYS A 67 -6.05 34.78 8.71
CA LYS A 67 -7.23 34.17 9.34
C LYS A 67 -6.89 32.86 10.06
N ALA A 68 -5.94 32.10 9.53
CA ALA A 68 -5.48 30.87 10.15
C ALA A 68 -4.91 31.17 11.55
N GLN A 69 -5.41 30.48 12.58
CA GLN A 69 -4.78 30.50 13.91
C GLN A 69 -3.51 29.65 13.93
N TYR A 70 -3.52 28.56 13.15
CA TYR A 70 -2.43 27.62 13.02
C TYR A 70 -2.06 27.41 11.55
N ILE A 71 -0.75 27.38 11.30
CA ILE A 71 -0.13 27.15 9.99
C ILE A 71 0.53 25.78 10.06
N SER A 72 -0.02 24.83 9.31
CA SER A 72 0.45 23.45 9.28
C SER A 72 1.54 23.31 8.24
N LEU A 73 2.65 22.69 8.62
CA LEU A 73 3.77 22.34 7.74
C LEU A 73 3.90 20.83 7.66
N ALA A 74 4.16 20.28 6.48
CA ALA A 74 4.63 18.92 6.30
C ALA A 74 6.15 18.91 6.15
N VAL A 75 6.81 17.88 6.65
CA VAL A 75 8.25 17.70 6.46
C VAL A 75 8.59 17.30 5.02
N ILE A 76 9.76 17.71 4.55
CA ILE A 76 10.36 17.29 3.28
C ILE A 76 11.60 16.44 3.60
N ARG A 77 11.73 15.28 2.96
CA ARG A 77 12.91 14.41 3.02
C ARG A 77 13.38 14.07 1.62
N SER A 78 14.63 13.58 1.50
CA SER A 78 15.09 13.01 0.25
C SER A 78 14.21 11.80 -0.12
N LEU A 79 13.93 11.67 -1.42
CA LEU A 79 13.20 10.51 -1.93
C LEU A 79 14.01 9.24 -1.68
N GLU A 80 15.34 9.30 -1.81
CA GLU A 80 16.25 8.17 -1.58
C GLU A 80 16.04 7.55 -0.20
N GLU A 81 16.01 8.36 0.86
CA GLU A 81 15.78 7.87 2.23
C GLU A 81 14.34 7.37 2.46
N ALA A 82 13.36 7.97 1.78
CA ALA A 82 11.96 7.57 1.90
C ALA A 82 11.64 6.34 1.05
N LEU A 83 12.42 6.05 0.02
CA LEU A 83 12.12 5.06 -1.01
C LEU A 83 11.93 3.65 -0.44
N PRO A 84 12.76 3.13 0.49
CA PRO A 84 12.52 1.81 1.06
C PRO A 84 11.17 1.69 1.76
N VAL A 85 10.74 2.73 2.49
CA VAL A 85 9.45 2.76 3.17
C VAL A 85 8.30 2.75 2.16
N LEU A 86 8.42 3.52 1.07
CA LEU A 86 7.43 3.53 0.00
C LEU A 86 7.34 2.17 -0.69
N LEU A 87 8.48 1.59 -1.08
CA LEU A 87 8.52 0.31 -1.78
C LEU A 87 8.01 -0.84 -0.91
N ASN A 88 8.26 -0.82 0.40
CA ASN A 88 7.72 -1.81 1.34
C ASN A 88 6.18 -1.87 1.38
N SER A 89 5.49 -0.80 0.96
CA SER A 89 4.03 -0.81 0.86
C SER A 89 3.47 -1.49 -0.40
N ALA A 90 4.31 -1.69 -1.42
CA ALA A 90 3.87 -2.18 -2.74
C ALA A 90 4.63 -3.44 -3.21
N CYS A 91 5.82 -3.68 -2.68
CA CYS A 91 6.73 -4.73 -3.13
C CYS A 91 6.98 -5.73 -2.01
N ARG A 92 7.26 -6.98 -2.39
CA ARG A 92 7.69 -8.01 -1.43
C ARG A 92 9.18 -7.80 -1.15
N SER A 93 9.49 -7.49 0.12
CA SER A 93 10.86 -7.33 0.59
C SER A 93 11.38 -8.63 1.18
N VAL A 94 12.63 -8.96 0.86
CA VAL A 94 13.37 -10.12 1.39
C VAL A 94 14.39 -9.68 2.46
N GLY A 95 14.56 -8.37 2.63
CA GLY A 95 15.51 -7.75 3.55
C GLY A 95 15.65 -6.25 3.29
N ASN A 96 16.42 -5.54 4.13
CA ASN A 96 16.59 -4.08 4.02
C ASN A 96 17.07 -3.66 2.62
N GLY A 97 16.18 -3.01 1.85
CA GLY A 97 16.47 -2.54 0.50
C GLY A 97 16.51 -3.63 -0.57
N ILE A 98 16.15 -4.87 -0.24
CA ILE A 98 16.16 -6.02 -1.16
C ILE A 98 14.71 -6.43 -1.45
N TYR A 99 14.38 -6.49 -2.74
CA TYR A 99 13.02 -6.75 -3.22
C TYR A 99 13.00 -7.88 -4.25
N GLU A 100 11.92 -8.67 -4.25
CA GLU A 100 11.66 -9.67 -5.28
C GLU A 100 11.54 -9.01 -6.66
N LYS A 101 12.26 -9.53 -7.65
CA LYS A 101 12.28 -8.99 -9.02
C LYS A 101 10.90 -9.01 -9.67
N GLU A 102 10.10 -9.99 -9.31
CA GLU A 102 8.71 -10.20 -9.74
C GLU A 102 7.83 -9.01 -9.37
N THR A 103 8.16 -8.28 -8.31
CA THR A 103 7.39 -7.11 -7.83
C THR A 103 7.87 -5.76 -8.39
N LYS A 104 8.78 -5.78 -9.36
CA LYS A 104 9.36 -4.55 -9.94
C LYS A 104 8.34 -3.72 -10.72
N GLU A 105 7.34 -4.35 -11.32
CA GLU A 105 6.27 -3.62 -12.03
C GLU A 105 5.35 -2.88 -11.07
N GLU A 106 5.10 -3.43 -9.87
CA GLU A 106 4.38 -2.78 -8.79
C GLU A 106 5.14 -1.54 -8.29
N ALA A 107 6.47 -1.65 -8.13
CA ALA A 107 7.33 -0.52 -7.82
C ALA A 107 7.20 0.61 -8.85
N LYS A 108 7.27 0.27 -10.15
CA LYS A 108 7.10 1.26 -11.24
C LYS A 108 5.72 1.92 -11.20
N LYS A 109 4.66 1.14 -10.98
CA LYS A 109 3.29 1.67 -10.86
C LYS A 109 3.18 2.63 -9.67
N LEU A 110 3.76 2.28 -8.53
CA LEU A 110 3.79 3.14 -7.35
C LEU A 110 4.54 4.45 -7.64
N LEU A 111 5.78 4.38 -8.13
CA LEU A 111 6.58 5.56 -8.42
C LEU A 111 5.95 6.45 -9.49
N SER A 112 5.32 5.85 -10.52
CA SER A 112 4.54 6.59 -11.50
C SER A 112 3.40 7.38 -10.85
N ARG A 113 2.66 6.78 -9.91
CA ARG A 113 1.62 7.51 -9.15
C ARG A 113 2.22 8.61 -8.27
N VAL A 114 3.35 8.36 -7.61
CA VAL A 114 4.04 9.36 -6.77
C VAL A 114 4.49 10.55 -7.60
N PHE A 115 5.21 10.34 -8.71
CA PHE A 115 5.72 11.41 -9.56
C PHE A 115 4.62 12.22 -10.24
N ASN A 116 3.50 11.56 -10.59
CA ASN A 116 2.31 12.23 -11.13
C ASN A 116 1.36 12.77 -10.04
N GLN A 117 1.77 12.82 -8.77
CA GLN A 117 1.00 13.35 -7.63
C GLN A 117 -0.37 12.68 -7.43
N ASN A 118 -0.47 11.39 -7.74
CA ASN A 118 -1.71 10.60 -7.67
C ASN A 118 -1.72 9.58 -6.51
N GLU A 119 -0.66 9.49 -5.72
CA GLU A 119 -0.56 8.55 -4.59
C GLU A 119 -1.15 9.11 -3.29
N GLN A 120 -2.49 9.03 -3.17
CA GLN A 120 -3.23 9.49 -2.00
C GLN A 120 -3.01 8.61 -0.76
N ALA A 121 -2.89 7.29 -0.94
CA ALA A 121 -2.96 6.35 0.16
C ALA A 121 -1.75 6.45 1.08
N LEU A 122 -0.59 6.83 0.54
CA LEU A 122 0.62 7.05 1.33
C LEU A 122 0.71 8.46 1.90
N GLY A 123 -0.08 9.40 1.39
CA GLY A 123 -0.08 10.79 1.85
C GLY A 123 1.26 11.47 1.60
N VAL A 124 1.73 11.40 0.36
CA VAL A 124 3.03 11.93 -0.05
C VAL A 124 2.88 12.87 -1.25
N PHE A 125 3.82 13.80 -1.38
CA PHE A 125 3.87 14.75 -2.49
C PHE A 125 5.30 14.86 -3.03
N TYR A 126 5.49 14.57 -4.32
CA TYR A 126 6.83 14.58 -4.92
C TYR A 126 7.33 16.01 -5.19
N LEU A 127 8.61 16.26 -5.00
CA LEU A 127 9.28 17.53 -5.28
C LEU A 127 10.50 17.25 -6.17
N HIS A 128 10.49 17.83 -7.37
CA HIS A 128 11.56 17.69 -8.35
C HIS A 128 12.74 18.62 -8.01
N PRO A 129 14.00 18.22 -8.24
CA PRO A 129 15.14 19.12 -8.07
C PRO A 129 14.96 20.43 -8.85
N ASP A 130 15.08 21.53 -8.14
CA ASP A 130 15.05 22.88 -8.69
C ASP A 130 15.71 23.84 -7.69
N GLU A 131 16.82 24.43 -8.09
CA GLU A 131 17.60 25.36 -7.27
C GLU A 131 16.79 26.61 -6.89
N GLN A 132 15.95 27.12 -7.81
CA GLN A 132 15.12 28.30 -7.55
C GLN A 132 14.00 28.01 -6.55
N ALA A 133 13.56 26.76 -6.47
CA ALA A 133 12.59 26.33 -5.48
C ALA A 133 13.22 25.91 -4.14
N GLY A 134 14.56 25.89 -4.05
CA GLY A 134 15.28 25.41 -2.87
C GLY A 134 15.28 23.89 -2.71
N ILE A 135 15.10 23.12 -3.79
CA ILE A 135 15.10 21.65 -3.77
C ILE A 135 16.35 21.12 -4.48
N ALA A 136 17.34 20.68 -3.71
CA ALA A 136 18.62 20.23 -4.28
C ALA A 136 18.58 18.81 -4.87
N VAL A 137 17.76 17.91 -4.30
CA VAL A 137 17.69 16.49 -4.66
C VAL A 137 16.24 16.04 -4.82
N PRO A 138 15.96 14.92 -5.54
CA PRO A 138 14.61 14.39 -5.62
C PRO A 138 14.07 14.17 -4.21
N SER A 139 12.97 14.83 -3.90
CA SER A 139 12.47 14.94 -2.54
C SER A 139 11.00 14.59 -2.46
N ILE A 140 10.52 14.31 -1.26
CA ILE A 140 9.13 14.00 -1.01
C ILE A 140 8.67 14.71 0.26
N SER A 141 7.51 15.36 0.18
CA SER A 141 6.83 15.85 1.37
C SER A 141 5.94 14.76 1.96
N LEU A 142 6.10 14.50 3.25
CA LEU A 142 5.33 13.52 4.00
C LEU A 142 4.13 14.22 4.65
N LEU A 143 2.99 14.24 3.96
CA LEU A 143 1.83 15.07 4.34
C LEU A 143 1.24 14.68 5.71
N ARG A 144 1.43 13.43 6.13
CA ARG A 144 0.99 12.92 7.45
C ARG A 144 1.94 13.26 8.60
N VAL A 145 3.18 13.61 8.29
CA VAL A 145 4.17 14.02 9.28
C VAL A 145 4.16 15.55 9.27
N SER A 146 3.19 16.11 9.98
CA SER A 146 2.93 17.54 10.01
C SER A 146 3.06 18.13 11.40
N VAL A 147 3.31 19.43 11.42
CA VAL A 147 3.53 20.24 12.61
C VAL A 147 2.81 21.57 12.45
N ALA A 148 2.21 22.07 13.53
CA ALA A 148 1.38 23.27 13.49
C ALA A 148 2.05 24.44 14.23
N PHE A 149 2.17 25.57 13.56
CA PHE A 149 2.72 26.81 14.13
C PHE A 149 1.62 27.83 14.34
N ARG A 150 1.71 28.64 15.40
CA ARG A 150 0.81 29.77 15.59
C ARG A 150 1.02 30.83 14.51
N SER A 151 -0.03 31.57 14.18
CA SER A 151 0.03 32.70 13.25
C SER A 151 0.98 33.82 13.68
N THR A 152 1.36 33.88 14.96
CA THR A 152 2.41 34.78 15.47
C THR A 152 3.77 34.51 14.82
N HIS A 153 4.03 33.29 14.34
CA HIS A 153 5.29 32.90 13.69
C HIS A 153 5.30 33.19 12.19
N TYR A 154 4.25 33.80 11.62
CA TYR A 154 4.09 33.99 10.18
C TYR A 154 5.31 34.63 9.51
N LYS A 155 5.90 35.66 10.13
CA LYS A 155 7.05 36.36 9.56
C LYS A 155 8.29 35.46 9.44
N ILE A 156 8.55 34.61 10.45
CA ILE A 156 9.65 33.64 10.42
C ILE A 156 9.43 32.64 9.27
N LEU A 157 8.21 32.12 9.14
CA LEU A 157 7.86 31.20 8.05
C LEU A 157 7.99 31.87 6.67
N MET A 158 7.55 33.12 6.53
CA MET A 158 7.68 33.89 5.28
C MET A 158 9.15 34.13 4.91
N ASN A 159 10.00 34.45 5.88
CA ASN A 159 11.45 34.65 5.66
C ASN A 159 12.17 33.35 5.29
N ALA A 160 11.71 32.22 5.82
CA ALA A 160 12.24 30.88 5.50
C ALA A 160 11.79 30.38 4.11
N ARG A 161 10.83 31.03 3.46
CA ARG A 161 10.35 30.63 2.13
C ARG A 161 11.45 30.71 1.07
N ARG A 162 11.60 29.63 0.31
CA ARG A 162 12.52 29.52 -0.83
C ARG A 162 11.83 29.14 -2.13
N GLY A 163 10.78 28.32 -2.06
CA GLY A 163 10.04 27.88 -3.23
C GLY A 163 8.54 28.06 -3.08
N ARG A 164 7.84 27.99 -4.20
CA ARG A 164 6.38 28.00 -4.27
C ARG A 164 5.89 27.10 -5.39
N LEU A 165 4.90 26.26 -5.09
CA LEU A 165 4.22 25.46 -6.10
C LEU A 165 3.40 26.34 -7.07
N SER A 166 3.33 25.93 -8.33
CA SER A 166 2.40 26.50 -9.32
C SER A 166 0.95 26.17 -8.97
N LYS A 167 0.01 26.97 -9.49
CA LYS A 167 -1.42 26.94 -9.09
C LYS A 167 -2.07 25.56 -9.24
N GLU A 168 -1.72 24.83 -10.30
CA GLU A 168 -2.21 23.49 -10.58
C GLU A 168 -1.77 22.51 -9.49
N PHE A 169 -0.52 22.63 -9.03
CA PHE A 169 0.05 21.79 -7.98
C PHE A 169 -0.43 22.16 -6.59
N VAL A 170 -0.66 23.45 -6.33
CA VAL A 170 -1.34 23.91 -5.11
C VAL A 170 -2.73 23.27 -5.03
N SER A 171 -3.49 23.30 -6.13
CA SER A 171 -4.82 22.68 -6.18
C SER A 171 -4.75 21.15 -5.95
N LYS A 172 -3.76 20.48 -6.54
CA LYS A 172 -3.52 19.05 -6.33
C LYS A 172 -3.15 18.72 -4.89
N LEU A 173 -2.30 19.54 -4.27
CA LEU A 173 -1.94 19.43 -2.86
C LEU A 173 -3.15 19.64 -1.95
N GLY A 174 -3.99 20.64 -2.23
CA GLY A 174 -5.26 20.88 -1.54
C GLY A 174 -6.19 19.68 -1.60
N TRP A 175 -6.30 19.03 -2.76
CA TRP A 175 -7.09 17.81 -2.90
C TRP A 175 -6.48 16.61 -2.15
N LEU A 176 -5.17 16.41 -2.20
CA LEU A 176 -4.49 15.33 -1.46
C LEU A 176 -4.66 15.51 0.06
N THR A 177 -4.42 16.71 0.57
CA THR A 177 -4.59 17.06 1.99
C THR A 177 -6.05 16.91 2.43
N GLY A 178 -7.02 17.32 1.61
CA GLY A 178 -8.43 17.08 1.85
C GLY A 178 -8.78 15.59 1.98
N ASN A 179 -8.26 14.73 1.10
CA ASN A 179 -8.50 13.27 1.22
C ASN A 179 -7.88 12.65 2.47
N LEU A 180 -6.79 13.22 2.99
CA LEU A 180 -6.13 12.75 4.19
C LEU A 180 -6.85 13.19 5.48
N PHE A 181 -7.27 14.45 5.55
CA PHE A 181 -7.73 15.08 6.79
C PHE A 181 -9.23 15.41 6.83
N SER A 182 -9.93 15.36 5.69
CA SER A 182 -11.35 15.70 5.57
C SER A 182 -12.23 14.48 5.26
N ARG A 183 -11.84 13.29 5.75
CA ARG A 183 -12.73 12.12 5.69
C ARG A 183 -13.96 12.40 6.55
N VAL A 184 -15.12 12.51 5.91
CA VAL A 184 -16.40 12.53 6.60
C VAL A 184 -16.57 11.16 7.25
N GLY A 185 -16.63 11.12 8.58
CA GLY A 185 -16.92 9.89 9.31
C GLY A 185 -18.33 9.41 8.94
N THR A 186 -18.43 8.38 8.13
CA THR A 186 -19.68 7.65 7.93
C THR A 186 -19.81 6.59 9.02
N PRO A 187 -21.03 6.31 9.52
CA PRO A 187 -21.22 5.19 10.42
C PRO A 187 -20.82 3.90 9.69
N ASP A 188 -19.88 3.15 10.29
CA ASP A 188 -19.54 1.82 9.81
C ASP A 188 -20.68 0.84 10.09
N TRP A 189 -20.75 -0.22 9.28
CA TRP A 189 -21.66 -1.33 9.55
C TRP A 189 -21.25 -2.03 10.85
N ASP A 190 -22.24 -2.41 11.67
CA ASP A 190 -21.99 -3.36 12.76
C ASP A 190 -21.34 -4.63 12.20
N LYS A 191 -20.25 -5.09 12.83
CA LYS A 191 -19.43 -6.20 12.31
C LYS A 191 -20.28 -7.44 11.99
N LYS A 192 -21.23 -7.81 12.87
CA LYS A 192 -22.08 -9.00 12.64
C LYS A 192 -23.03 -8.80 11.46
N LYS A 193 -23.54 -7.58 11.26
CA LYS A 193 -24.39 -7.25 10.11
C LYS A 193 -23.59 -7.21 8.82
N LEU A 194 -22.38 -6.66 8.86
CA LEU A 194 -21.46 -6.62 7.72
C LEU A 194 -21.07 -8.04 7.29
N ASP A 195 -20.65 -8.89 8.23
CA ASP A 195 -20.28 -10.28 7.95
C ASP A 195 -21.47 -11.05 7.34
N LYS A 196 -22.69 -10.84 7.85
CA LYS A 196 -23.91 -11.43 7.24
C LYS A 196 -24.15 -10.94 5.82
N LEU A 197 -23.96 -9.65 5.56
CA LEU A 197 -24.10 -9.06 4.23
C LEU A 197 -23.04 -9.62 3.28
N ILE A 198 -21.78 -9.66 3.70
CA ILE A 198 -20.69 -10.25 2.93
C ILE A 198 -21.03 -11.71 2.61
N ASN A 199 -21.44 -12.50 3.59
CA ASN A 199 -21.80 -13.90 3.37
C ASN A 199 -23.02 -14.05 2.45
N LEU A 200 -24.02 -13.18 2.53
CA LEU A 200 -25.17 -13.20 1.60
C LEU A 200 -24.72 -13.07 0.13
N PHE A 201 -23.67 -12.31 -0.14
CA PHE A 201 -23.17 -12.08 -1.51
C PHE A 201 -22.03 -13.03 -1.93
N LEU A 202 -21.29 -13.61 -0.98
CA LEU A 202 -20.16 -14.50 -1.28
C LEU A 202 -20.50 -15.98 -1.09
N GLU A 203 -21.32 -16.35 -0.11
CA GLU A 203 -21.69 -17.74 0.15
C GLU A 203 -22.92 -18.07 -0.69
N SER A 204 -22.72 -18.86 -1.74
CA SER A 204 -23.81 -19.48 -2.48
C SER A 204 -24.61 -20.34 -1.49
N ASN A 205 -25.85 -19.96 -1.18
CA ASN A 205 -26.75 -20.88 -0.48
C ASN A 205 -26.97 -22.07 -1.43
N PRO A 206 -26.57 -23.29 -1.07
CA PRO A 206 -26.64 -24.45 -1.98
C PRO A 206 -28.08 -24.78 -2.42
N TYR A 207 -29.08 -24.14 -1.83
CA TYR A 207 -30.50 -24.29 -2.16
C TYR A 207 -31.12 -23.08 -2.88
N GLU A 208 -30.37 -21.99 -3.11
CA GLU A 208 -30.82 -20.84 -3.91
C GLU A 208 -29.96 -20.69 -5.16
N THR A 209 -30.46 -21.27 -6.25
CA THR A 209 -29.95 -21.17 -7.61
C THR A 209 -30.14 -19.75 -8.16
N SER A 210 -29.38 -18.80 -7.65
CA SER A 210 -29.14 -17.53 -8.34
C SER A 210 -27.95 -17.72 -9.26
N ASP A 211 -28.19 -17.71 -10.58
CA ASP A 211 -27.17 -17.84 -11.64
C ASP A 211 -26.04 -16.78 -11.55
N ASN A 212 -26.22 -15.74 -10.74
CA ASN A 212 -25.32 -14.60 -10.61
C ASN A 212 -24.39 -14.61 -9.39
N LEU A 213 -24.51 -15.58 -8.46
CA LEU A 213 -23.63 -15.62 -7.28
C LEU A 213 -22.27 -16.26 -7.60
N PRO A 214 -21.14 -15.78 -7.05
CA PRO A 214 -19.81 -16.30 -7.35
C PRO A 214 -19.66 -17.78 -6.96
N ILE A 215 -18.91 -18.52 -7.78
CA ILE A 215 -18.47 -19.89 -7.49
C ILE A 215 -17.00 -19.81 -7.09
N TRP A 216 -16.66 -20.26 -5.89
CA TRP A 216 -15.31 -20.28 -5.38
C TRP A 216 -14.69 -21.66 -5.61
N LEU A 217 -13.55 -21.70 -6.30
CA LEU A 217 -12.82 -22.92 -6.61
C LEU A 217 -11.39 -22.82 -6.10
N SER A 218 -10.82 -23.94 -5.65
CA SER A 218 -9.42 -23.97 -5.23
C SER A 218 -8.49 -23.88 -6.44
N LYS A 219 -7.35 -23.19 -6.26
CA LYS A 219 -6.34 -23.05 -7.32
C LYS A 219 -5.80 -24.41 -7.77
N SER A 220 -5.65 -25.38 -6.85
CA SER A 220 -5.16 -26.72 -7.15
C SER A 220 -6.11 -27.48 -8.09
N LEU A 221 -7.43 -27.38 -7.85
CA LEU A 221 -8.45 -27.99 -8.69
C LEU A 221 -8.44 -27.41 -10.12
N ILE A 222 -8.36 -26.08 -10.23
CA ILE A 222 -8.28 -25.39 -11.54
C ILE A 222 -7.02 -25.83 -12.29
N THR A 223 -5.86 -25.81 -11.62
CA THR A 223 -4.58 -26.15 -12.23
C THR A 223 -4.55 -27.59 -12.73
N GLU A 224 -5.10 -28.53 -11.95
CA GLU A 224 -5.09 -29.94 -12.32
C GLU A 224 -6.06 -30.23 -13.47
N ALA A 225 -7.24 -29.60 -13.48
CA ALA A 225 -8.16 -29.69 -14.61
C ALA A 225 -7.54 -29.13 -15.91
N GLU A 226 -6.87 -27.97 -15.84
CA GLU A 226 -6.19 -27.37 -16.99
C GLU A 226 -5.05 -28.24 -17.53
N LYS A 227 -4.26 -28.88 -16.65
CA LYS A 227 -3.24 -29.87 -17.06
C LYS A 227 -3.85 -31.06 -17.80
N ASN A 228 -5.04 -31.49 -17.40
CA ASN A 228 -5.78 -32.56 -18.03
C ASN A 228 -6.56 -32.09 -19.29
N GLY A 229 -6.28 -30.89 -19.80
CA GLY A 229 -6.84 -30.38 -21.05
C GLY A 229 -8.23 -29.76 -20.92
N VAL A 230 -8.73 -29.55 -19.70
CA VAL A 230 -10.05 -28.96 -19.47
C VAL A 230 -9.97 -27.45 -19.60
N ASN A 231 -10.73 -26.88 -20.55
CA ASN A 231 -10.88 -25.44 -20.66
C ASN A 231 -11.96 -24.94 -19.69
N VAL A 232 -11.53 -24.56 -18.48
CA VAL A 232 -12.42 -24.07 -17.39
C VAL A 232 -13.31 -22.90 -17.84
N LYS A 233 -12.82 -22.03 -18.74
CA LYS A 233 -13.59 -20.87 -19.24
C LYS A 233 -14.73 -21.24 -20.18
N GLY A 234 -14.70 -22.44 -20.75
CA GLY A 234 -15.72 -22.93 -21.69
C GLY A 234 -16.80 -23.81 -21.05
N ILE A 235 -16.71 -24.09 -19.75
CA ILE A 235 -17.67 -24.96 -19.05
C ILE A 235 -18.92 -24.15 -18.69
N GLU A 236 -20.09 -24.74 -18.93
CA GLU A 236 -21.35 -24.18 -18.43
C GLU A 236 -21.31 -24.06 -16.90
N ARG A 237 -21.64 -22.87 -16.38
CA ARG A 237 -21.55 -22.53 -14.95
C ARG A 237 -22.11 -23.62 -14.03
N ASN A 238 -23.27 -24.18 -14.38
CA ASN A 238 -23.99 -25.16 -13.57
C ASN A 238 -23.33 -26.56 -13.57
N LYS A 239 -22.35 -26.79 -14.44
CA LYS A 239 -21.57 -28.03 -14.55
C LYS A 239 -20.12 -27.85 -14.13
N VAL A 240 -19.68 -26.63 -13.79
CA VAL A 240 -18.28 -26.34 -13.44
C VAL A 240 -17.81 -27.20 -12.28
N ILE A 241 -18.57 -27.28 -11.19
CA ILE A 241 -18.16 -28.04 -10.00
C ILE A 241 -18.05 -29.53 -10.32
N SER A 242 -19.11 -30.14 -10.85
CA SER A 242 -19.14 -31.58 -11.15
C SER A 242 -18.15 -32.00 -12.24
N THR A 243 -17.79 -31.11 -13.15
CA THR A 243 -16.76 -31.36 -14.17
C THR A 243 -15.37 -31.31 -13.56
N LEU A 244 -15.08 -30.31 -12.71
CA LEU A 244 -13.76 -30.12 -12.13
C LEU A 244 -13.43 -31.13 -11.04
N GLU A 245 -14.42 -31.56 -10.25
CA GLU A 245 -14.25 -32.58 -9.20
C GLU A 245 -13.71 -33.92 -9.74
N GLN A 246 -13.95 -34.24 -11.02
CA GLN A 246 -13.39 -35.43 -11.68
C GLN A 246 -11.86 -35.37 -11.84
N TYR A 247 -11.30 -34.17 -11.80
CA TYR A 247 -9.86 -33.90 -11.87
C TYR A 247 -9.32 -33.41 -10.53
N ALA A 248 -10.05 -33.66 -9.44
CA ALA A 248 -9.61 -33.29 -8.11
C ALA A 248 -8.23 -33.91 -7.85
N PRO A 249 -7.22 -33.10 -7.48
CA PRO A 249 -5.92 -33.65 -7.14
C PRO A 249 -6.09 -34.62 -5.96
N PRO A 250 -5.29 -35.70 -5.93
CA PRO A 250 -5.28 -36.60 -4.79
C PRO A 250 -5.03 -35.79 -3.52
N THR A 251 -5.77 -36.13 -2.46
CA THR A 251 -5.56 -35.51 -1.16
C THR A 251 -4.13 -35.75 -0.69
N PRO A 252 -3.54 -34.87 0.14
CA PRO A 252 -2.19 -35.09 0.68
C PRO A 252 -2.01 -36.45 1.35
N LYS A 253 -3.11 -36.99 1.91
CA LYS A 253 -3.15 -38.33 2.47
C LYS A 253 -2.99 -39.41 1.40
N GLU A 254 -3.70 -39.29 0.28
CA GLU A 254 -3.62 -40.23 -0.85
C GLU A 254 -2.24 -40.19 -1.52
N GLU A 255 -1.64 -39.01 -1.67
CA GLU A 255 -0.26 -38.87 -2.18
C GLU A 255 0.75 -39.57 -1.27
N ILE A 256 0.69 -39.33 0.05
CA ILE A 256 1.59 -39.98 1.00
C ILE A 256 1.37 -41.49 1.02
N LEU A 257 0.12 -41.95 0.99
CA LEU A 257 -0.17 -43.39 0.95
C LEU A 257 0.42 -44.04 -0.29
N LYS A 258 0.30 -43.39 -1.44
CA LYS A 258 0.91 -43.86 -2.69
C LYS A 258 2.43 -43.97 -2.57
N ILE A 259 3.10 -42.92 -2.12
CA ILE A 259 4.57 -42.91 -1.91
C ILE A 259 5.01 -44.03 -0.96
N VAL A 260 4.29 -44.20 0.16
CA VAL A 260 4.63 -45.24 1.16
C VAL A 260 4.46 -46.64 0.57
N ILE A 261 3.42 -46.87 -0.21
CA ILE A 261 3.17 -48.16 -0.86
C ILE A 261 4.23 -48.47 -1.92
N ASP A 262 4.58 -47.48 -2.75
CA ASP A 262 5.60 -47.62 -3.78
C ASP A 262 6.96 -47.99 -3.14
N ILE A 263 7.36 -47.28 -2.08
CA ILE A 263 8.60 -47.59 -1.33
C ILE A 263 8.56 -48.99 -0.71
N ILE A 264 7.43 -49.40 -0.13
CA ILE A 264 7.31 -50.75 0.45
C ILE A 264 7.44 -51.83 -0.64
N GLY A 265 6.86 -51.59 -1.82
CA GLY A 265 6.99 -52.48 -2.97
C GLY A 265 8.42 -52.63 -3.47
N GLU A 266 9.20 -51.55 -3.44
CA GLU A 266 10.62 -51.57 -3.85
C GLU A 266 11.53 -52.24 -2.82
N VAL A 267 11.29 -52.02 -1.53
CA VAL A 267 12.20 -52.44 -0.45
C VAL A 267 11.92 -53.86 0.04
N VAL A 268 10.69 -54.37 -0.12
CA VAL A 268 10.29 -55.69 0.39
C VAL A 268 10.21 -56.70 -0.77
N PRO A 269 11.23 -57.56 -0.97
CA PRO A 269 11.20 -58.56 -2.03
C PRO A 269 10.07 -59.58 -1.81
N ASN A 270 9.34 -59.90 -2.88
CA ASN A 270 8.21 -60.85 -2.91
C ASN A 270 6.97 -60.44 -2.12
N ILE A 271 6.73 -59.15 -1.91
CA ILE A 271 5.43 -58.71 -1.39
C ILE A 271 4.34 -58.91 -2.45
N ASP A 272 3.28 -59.63 -2.09
CA ASP A 272 2.16 -59.87 -3.00
C ASP A 272 1.14 -58.71 -2.97
N GLU A 273 0.37 -58.59 -4.05
CA GLU A 273 -0.67 -57.56 -4.19
C GLU A 273 -1.71 -57.58 -3.04
N PRO A 274 -2.15 -58.75 -2.53
CA PRO A 274 -3.00 -58.83 -1.33
C PRO A 274 -2.37 -58.21 -0.07
N GLN A 275 -1.08 -58.40 0.16
CA GLN A 275 -0.35 -57.82 1.30
C GLN A 275 -0.23 -56.30 1.18
N LEU A 276 0.10 -55.78 -0.01
CA LEU A 276 0.12 -54.34 -0.28
C LEU A 276 -1.24 -53.69 -0.01
N ASN A 277 -2.33 -54.32 -0.46
CA ASN A 277 -3.69 -53.84 -0.22
C ASN A 277 -4.05 -53.83 1.27
N LYS A 278 -3.60 -54.84 2.03
CA LYS A 278 -3.81 -54.90 3.49
C LYS A 278 -3.05 -53.80 4.22
N ILE A 279 -1.84 -53.47 3.77
CA ILE A 279 -1.03 -52.36 4.30
C ILE A 279 -1.69 -51.03 3.98
N ASN A 280 -2.13 -50.82 2.73
CA ASN A 280 -2.87 -49.62 2.32
C ASN A 280 -4.08 -49.38 3.24
N ASN A 281 -4.91 -50.41 3.42
CA ASN A 281 -6.11 -50.32 4.26
C ASN A 281 -5.78 -50.00 5.73
N ARG A 282 -4.67 -50.52 6.27
CA ARG A 282 -4.22 -50.19 7.63
C ARG A 282 -3.72 -48.76 7.74
N LEU A 283 -2.91 -48.30 6.79
CA LEU A 283 -2.37 -46.93 6.79
C LEU A 283 -3.50 -45.91 6.60
N ASN A 284 -4.45 -46.20 5.69
CA ASN A 284 -5.60 -45.33 5.41
C ASN A 284 -6.50 -45.16 6.65
N ASN A 285 -6.60 -46.20 7.49
CA ASN A 285 -7.37 -46.16 8.74
C ASN A 285 -6.55 -45.78 9.99
N SER A 286 -5.24 -45.51 9.84
CA SER A 286 -4.36 -45.19 10.97
C SER A 286 -4.69 -43.83 11.59
N GLY A 287 -5.07 -43.83 12.87
CA GLY A 287 -5.27 -42.61 13.65
C GLY A 287 -3.98 -41.79 13.81
N LEU A 288 -2.82 -42.45 13.82
CA LEU A 288 -1.52 -41.78 13.90
C LEU A 288 -1.24 -40.95 12.64
N LEU A 289 -1.48 -41.52 11.45
CA LEU A 289 -1.30 -40.81 10.18
C LEU A 289 -2.25 -39.60 10.09
N LYS A 290 -3.51 -39.76 10.48
CA LYS A 290 -4.48 -38.65 10.58
C LYS A 290 -3.99 -37.54 11.51
N SER A 291 -3.45 -37.90 12.68
CA SER A 291 -2.93 -36.93 13.66
C SER A 291 -1.65 -36.20 13.22
N ALA A 292 -0.80 -36.87 12.44
CA ALA A 292 0.44 -36.30 11.90
C ALA A 292 0.13 -35.31 10.77
N LEU A 293 -0.76 -35.69 9.84
CA LEU A 293 -1.24 -34.81 8.78
C LEU A 293 -1.88 -33.54 9.35
N LYS A 294 -2.74 -33.67 10.37
CA LYS A 294 -3.40 -32.51 10.99
C LYS A 294 -2.40 -31.54 11.64
N ARG A 295 -1.32 -32.05 12.24
CA ARG A 295 -0.24 -31.22 12.80
C ARG A 295 0.55 -30.49 11.73
N ALA A 296 0.85 -31.16 10.61
CA ALA A 296 1.56 -30.55 9.48
C ALA A 296 0.74 -29.46 8.76
N SER A 297 -0.60 -29.55 8.77
CA SER A 297 -1.48 -28.52 8.19
C SER A 297 -1.76 -27.32 9.12
N SER A 298 -1.27 -27.35 10.36
CA SER A 298 -1.51 -26.31 11.39
C SER A 298 -0.29 -25.42 11.66
N GLN A 299 0.80 -25.60 10.90
CA GLN A 299 2.02 -24.79 10.90
C GLN A 299 2.13 -24.02 9.59
#